data_AF-A0A6C0HL09-F1
#
_entry.id   AF-A0A6C0HL09-F1
#
_cell.length_a   1.000
_cell.length_b   1.000
_cell.length_c   1.000
_cell.angle_alpha   90.00
_cell.angle_beta   90.00
_cell.angle_gamma   90.00
#
_symmetry.space_group_name_H-M   'P 1'
#
loop_
_entity.id
_entity.type
_entity.pdbx_description
1 polymer ?
#
loop_
_entity_poly.entity_id
_entity_poly.type
_entity_poly.pdbx_seq_one_letter_code
_entity_poly.pdbx_strand_id
1 'polypeptide(L)'
;MGRIRRPPSYSDSFYFTPDDGLLVVYTPAPAPTPTPKKTLKLKIAKRAISFLFHILLISIFETLFFFLFISKSEDMGIQNTINGYVQGVVSQCSAWSKNESAAITDILALFLNASDVLSAAARAGEERRYYNLMLQVQAWVYVLILLLAFAITALAYLIRDVPIKWKSVLVDNVCMIVLLGLYEYFFFRTIIYKYQSLSDSELDGNIVTQLQTQCGLLIE
;
A
#
# COMPACT_ATOMS: atom_id res chain seq x y z
N MET A 1 0.72 -41.28 -52.25
CA MET A 1 0.51 -39.92 -51.72
C MET A 1 1.70 -39.05 -52.12
N GLY A 2 1.51 -38.13 -53.08
CA GLY A 2 2.58 -37.28 -53.61
C GLY A 2 2.98 -36.18 -52.62
N ARG A 3 4.29 -36.02 -52.38
CA ARG A 3 4.82 -34.90 -51.59
C ARG A 3 4.70 -33.62 -52.42
N ILE A 4 3.82 -32.72 -51.99
CA ILE A 4 3.73 -31.35 -52.52
C ILE A 4 5.07 -30.65 -52.23
N ARG A 5 5.86 -30.39 -53.27
CA ARG A 5 7.07 -29.56 -53.18
C ARG A 5 6.66 -28.10 -53.07
N ARG A 6 7.32 -27.38 -52.17
CA ARG A 6 7.06 -25.95 -51.95
C ARG A 6 7.56 -25.17 -53.17
N PRO A 7 6.86 -24.09 -53.57
CA PRO A 7 7.35 -23.22 -54.63
C PRO A 7 8.70 -22.61 -54.24
N PRO A 8 9.63 -22.44 -55.20
CA PRO A 8 10.93 -21.83 -54.95
C PRO A 8 10.77 -20.41 -54.38
N SER A 9 11.63 -20.07 -53.42
CA SER A 9 11.65 -18.78 -52.75
C SER A 9 12.55 -17.82 -53.55
N TYR A 10 12.16 -16.55 -53.65
CA TYR A 10 12.81 -15.48 -54.44
C TYR A 10 14.32 -15.22 -54.16
N SER A 11 14.96 -15.95 -53.25
CA SER A 11 16.41 -15.84 -52.99
C SER A 11 17.28 -16.80 -53.82
N ASP A 12 16.69 -17.62 -54.69
CA ASP A 12 17.45 -18.48 -55.60
C ASP A 12 18.03 -17.61 -56.73
N SER A 13 19.27 -17.14 -56.56
CA SER A 13 20.00 -16.37 -57.57
C SER A 13 20.36 -17.27 -58.75
N PHE A 14 19.67 -17.09 -59.88
CA PHE A 14 19.98 -17.79 -61.13
C PHE A 14 21.16 -17.11 -61.83
N TYR A 15 22.29 -17.81 -61.93
CA TYR A 15 23.35 -17.45 -62.85
C TYR A 15 23.00 -17.97 -64.25
N PHE A 16 22.88 -17.07 -65.22
CA PHE A 16 22.62 -17.43 -66.60
C PHE A 16 23.95 -17.42 -67.36
N THR A 17 24.45 -18.61 -67.73
CA THR A 17 25.59 -18.76 -68.65
C THR A 17 25.05 -18.96 -70.08
N PRO A 18 25.54 -18.22 -71.10
CA PRO A 18 24.92 -18.19 -72.41
C PRO A 18 24.88 -19.54 -73.17
N ASP A 19 25.79 -20.47 -72.87
CA ASP A 19 26.01 -21.66 -73.72
C ASP A 19 25.81 -23.01 -73.04
N ASP A 20 25.46 -23.05 -71.74
CA ASP A 20 25.18 -24.30 -71.05
C ASP A 20 23.94 -24.15 -70.17
N GLY A 21 23.05 -25.14 -70.24
CA GLY A 21 21.73 -25.13 -69.63
C GLY A 21 21.71 -24.68 -68.17
N LEU A 22 20.54 -24.19 -67.76
CA LEU A 22 20.24 -23.58 -66.46
C LEU A 22 20.82 -24.38 -65.27
N LEU A 23 22.04 -24.02 -64.84
CA LEU A 23 22.70 -24.58 -63.68
C LEU A 23 22.15 -23.91 -62.43
N VAL A 24 21.25 -24.62 -61.74
CA VAL A 24 20.79 -24.21 -60.41
C VAL A 24 21.96 -24.39 -59.44
N VAL A 25 22.65 -23.29 -59.14
CA VAL A 25 23.66 -23.25 -58.08
C VAL A 25 22.92 -23.33 -56.75
N TYR A 26 22.82 -24.53 -56.18
CA TYR A 26 22.35 -24.71 -54.82
C TYR A 26 23.37 -24.11 -53.86
N THR A 27 23.16 -22.88 -53.42
CA THR A 27 23.86 -22.38 -52.25
C THR A 27 23.39 -23.19 -51.03
N PRO A 28 24.30 -23.87 -50.31
CA PRO A 28 23.90 -24.58 -49.10
C PRO A 28 23.24 -23.57 -48.15
N ALA A 29 22.03 -23.91 -47.68
CA ALA A 29 21.31 -23.07 -46.75
C ALA A 29 22.25 -22.69 -45.59
N PRO A 30 22.34 -21.39 -45.22
CA PRO A 30 23.21 -20.98 -44.13
C PRO A 30 22.90 -21.82 -42.90
N ALA A 31 23.95 -22.37 -42.28
CA ALA A 31 23.79 -23.19 -41.09
C ALA A 31 22.94 -22.42 -40.07
N PRO A 32 21.92 -23.05 -39.46
CA PRO A 32 21.05 -22.36 -38.52
C PRO A 32 21.92 -21.76 -37.42
N THR A 33 21.94 -20.43 -37.34
CA THR A 33 22.71 -19.71 -36.32
C THR A 33 22.27 -20.25 -34.97
N PRO A 34 23.20 -20.71 -34.11
CA PRO A 34 22.83 -21.28 -32.83
C PRO A 34 22.04 -20.23 -32.06
N THR A 35 20.74 -20.50 -31.86
CA THR A 35 19.90 -19.59 -31.09
C THR A 35 20.45 -19.58 -29.67
N PRO A 36 20.81 -18.41 -29.13
CA PRO A 36 21.37 -18.34 -27.78
C PRO A 36 20.35 -18.96 -26.83
N LYS A 37 20.73 -20.08 -26.19
CA LYS A 37 19.89 -20.77 -25.20
C LYS A 37 19.63 -19.77 -24.08
N LYS A 38 18.44 -19.17 -24.07
CA LYS A 38 18.01 -18.27 -23.00
C LYS A 38 18.14 -18.99 -21.67
N THR A 39 19.10 -18.55 -20.87
CA THR A 39 19.40 -19.13 -19.58
C THR A 39 18.22 -18.93 -18.64
N LEU A 40 17.87 -19.95 -17.87
CA LEU A 40 16.79 -19.95 -16.87
C LEU A 40 16.81 -18.68 -15.98
N LYS A 41 18.01 -18.19 -15.66
CA LYS A 41 18.28 -16.97 -14.88
C LYS A 41 17.57 -15.72 -15.43
N LEU A 42 17.56 -15.53 -16.74
CA LEU A 42 16.94 -14.37 -17.38
C LEU A 42 15.41 -14.35 -17.24
N LYS A 43 14.80 -15.55 -17.26
CA LYS A 43 13.35 -15.70 -17.07
C LYS A 43 12.95 -15.41 -15.63
N ILE A 44 13.74 -15.86 -14.66
CA ILE A 44 13.49 -15.61 -13.23
C ILE A 44 13.58 -14.11 -12.93
N ALA A 45 14.62 -13.43 -13.43
CA ALA A 45 14.81 -11.99 -13.19
C ALA A 45 13.64 -11.12 -13.69
N LYS A 46 13.14 -11.38 -14.90
CA LYS A 46 11.99 -10.65 -15.46
C LYS A 46 10.75 -10.72 -14.57
N ARG A 47 10.48 -11.92 -14.06
CA ARG A 47 9.33 -12.19 -13.20
C ARG A 47 9.48 -11.46 -11.86
N ALA A 48 10.67 -11.54 -11.28
CA ALA A 48 10.98 -10.83 -10.04
C ALA A 48 10.70 -9.33 -10.15
N ILE A 49 11.02 -8.70 -11.30
CA ILE A 49 10.78 -7.25 -11.51
C ILE A 49 9.29 -6.92 -11.59
N SER A 50 8.54 -7.63 -12.45
CA SER A 50 7.09 -7.41 -12.58
C SER A 50 6.37 -7.62 -11.24
N PHE A 51 6.84 -8.58 -10.47
CA PHE A 51 6.31 -8.92 -9.17
C PHE A 51 6.67 -7.87 -8.10
N LEU A 52 7.95 -7.46 -8.03
CA LEU A 52 8.41 -6.39 -7.13
C LEU A 52 7.68 -5.08 -7.41
N PHE A 53 7.43 -4.76 -8.69
CA PHE A 53 6.63 -3.60 -9.07
C PHE A 53 5.22 -3.66 -8.51
N HIS A 54 4.57 -4.82 -8.61
CA HIS A 54 3.19 -4.97 -8.15
C HIS A 54 3.08 -4.86 -6.63
N ILE A 55 3.97 -5.56 -5.89
CA ILE A 55 4.03 -5.40 -4.44
C ILE A 55 4.33 -3.95 -4.08
N LEU A 56 5.24 -3.27 -4.79
CA LEU A 56 5.56 -1.88 -4.52
C LEU A 56 4.32 -0.97 -4.65
N LEU A 57 3.54 -1.14 -5.71
CA LEU A 57 2.31 -0.37 -5.91
C LEU A 57 1.29 -0.65 -4.80
N ILE A 58 1.09 -1.91 -4.42
CA ILE A 58 0.21 -2.29 -3.32
C ILE A 58 0.70 -1.68 -2.02
N SER A 59 1.99 -1.80 -1.71
CA SER A 59 2.56 -1.26 -0.48
C SER A 59 2.41 0.26 -0.38
N ILE A 60 2.61 0.99 -1.48
CA ILE A 60 2.36 2.43 -1.54
C ILE A 60 0.88 2.71 -1.28
N PHE A 61 -0.01 2.01 -1.99
CA PHE A 61 -1.45 2.19 -1.87
C PHE A 61 -1.93 1.89 -0.44
N GLU A 62 -1.58 0.75 0.15
CA GLU A 62 -1.99 0.36 1.49
C GLU A 62 -1.45 1.31 2.56
N THR A 63 -0.19 1.74 2.44
CA THR A 63 0.39 2.73 3.37
C THR A 63 -0.39 4.04 3.32
N LEU A 64 -0.69 4.55 2.12
CA LEU A 64 -1.47 5.76 1.95
C LEU A 64 -2.91 5.58 2.44
N PHE A 65 -3.57 4.49 2.03
CA PHE A 65 -4.95 4.19 2.38
C PHE A 65 -5.12 4.05 3.90
N PHE A 66 -4.21 3.32 4.56
CA PHE A 66 -4.27 3.15 6.00
C PHE A 66 -4.12 4.47 6.75
N PHE A 67 -3.03 5.21 6.52
CA PHE A 67 -2.73 6.42 7.29
C PHE A 67 -3.54 7.66 6.90
N LEU A 68 -4.03 7.75 5.67
CA LEU A 68 -4.82 8.90 5.22
C LEU A 68 -6.32 8.69 5.37
N PHE A 69 -6.79 7.43 5.28
CA PHE A 69 -8.21 7.13 5.29
C PHE A 69 -8.63 6.32 6.52
N ILE A 70 -8.09 5.11 6.72
CA ILE A 70 -8.56 4.22 7.79
C ILE A 70 -8.35 4.83 9.18
N SER A 71 -7.13 5.27 9.50
CA SER A 71 -6.81 5.85 10.81
C SER A 71 -7.67 7.08 11.13
N LYS A 72 -7.87 7.96 10.14
CA LYS A 72 -8.69 9.16 10.29
C LYS A 72 -10.18 8.84 10.41
N SER A 73 -10.67 7.87 9.62
CA SER A 73 -12.07 7.44 9.68
C SER A 73 -12.39 6.76 11.01
N GLU A 74 -11.45 6.01 11.57
CA GLU A 74 -11.59 5.39 12.89
C GLU A 74 -11.66 6.44 13.99
N ASP A 75 -10.67 7.35 14.06
CA ASP A 75 -10.64 8.44 15.04
C ASP A 75 -11.93 9.28 14.96
N MET A 76 -12.39 9.59 13.74
CA MET A 76 -13.64 10.32 13.52
C MET A 76 -14.87 9.52 13.96
N GLY A 77 -14.91 8.20 13.70
CA GLY A 77 -16.00 7.33 14.13
C GLY A 77 -16.14 7.25 15.64
N ILE A 78 -15.02 7.15 16.35
CA ILE A 78 -14.96 7.15 17.82
C ILE A 78 -15.43 8.52 18.35
N GLN A 79 -14.87 9.62 17.83
CA GLN A 79 -15.26 10.97 18.25
C GLN A 79 -16.75 11.24 18.00
N ASN A 80 -17.29 10.84 16.84
CA ASN A 80 -18.71 11.01 16.53
C ASN A 80 -19.60 10.22 17.50
N THR A 81 -19.17 9.02 17.89
CA THR A 81 -19.92 8.18 18.84
C THR A 81 -19.95 8.84 20.22
N ILE A 82 -18.80 9.32 20.71
CA ILE A 82 -18.71 10.02 21.99
C ILE A 82 -19.47 11.34 21.96
N ASN A 83 -19.33 12.13 20.89
CA ASN A 83 -20.11 13.35 20.69
C ASN A 83 -21.61 13.04 20.71
N GLY A 84 -22.06 11.92 20.12
CA GLY A 84 -23.45 11.47 20.20
C GLY A 84 -23.95 11.25 21.63
N TYR A 85 -23.13 10.66 22.50
CA TYR A 85 -23.46 10.49 23.92
C TYR A 85 -23.46 11.82 24.69
N VAL A 86 -22.46 12.66 24.45
CA VAL A 86 -22.28 13.95 25.14
C VAL A 86 -23.33 14.98 24.70
N GLN A 87 -23.76 14.95 23.44
CA GLN A 87 -24.73 15.90 22.88
C GLN A 87 -26.05 15.89 23.65
N GLY A 88 -26.47 14.74 24.20
CA GLY A 88 -27.67 14.65 25.03
C GLY A 88 -27.57 15.51 26.29
N VAL A 89 -26.40 15.53 26.94
CA VAL A 89 -26.13 16.37 28.13
C VAL A 89 -25.97 17.82 27.70
N VAL A 90 -25.13 18.06 26.68
CA VAL A 90 -24.80 19.41 26.22
C VAL A 90 -26.02 20.18 25.71
N SER A 91 -26.94 19.51 25.01
CA SER A 91 -28.17 20.14 24.54
C SER A 91 -29.07 20.63 25.70
N GLN A 92 -29.00 20.01 26.88
CA GLN A 92 -29.77 20.40 28.06
C GLN A 92 -29.14 21.56 28.84
N CYS A 93 -27.84 21.84 28.65
CA CYS A 93 -27.15 22.89 29.39
C CYS A 93 -27.79 24.28 29.21
N SER A 94 -28.35 24.56 28.03
CA SER A 94 -29.06 25.82 27.76
C SER A 94 -30.36 25.99 28.55
N ALA A 95 -30.93 24.89 29.07
CA ALA A 95 -32.15 24.90 29.86
C ALA A 95 -31.87 25.04 31.37
N TRP A 96 -30.63 24.87 31.82
CA TRP A 96 -30.29 24.95 33.23
C TRP A 96 -30.25 26.40 33.71
N SER A 97 -30.84 26.63 34.88
CA SER A 97 -30.65 27.86 35.63
C SER A 97 -29.22 27.96 36.14
N LYS A 98 -28.77 29.18 36.47
CA LYS A 98 -27.41 29.41 37.03
C LYS A 98 -27.15 28.59 38.29
N ASN A 99 -28.17 28.38 39.12
CA ASN A 99 -28.06 27.63 40.36
C ASN A 99 -27.89 26.13 40.10
N GLU A 100 -28.59 25.59 39.09
CA GLU A 100 -28.43 24.19 38.68
C GLU A 100 -27.04 23.95 38.07
N SER A 101 -26.58 24.84 37.18
CA SER A 101 -25.24 24.74 36.61
C SER A 101 -24.14 24.84 37.67
N ALA A 102 -24.31 25.69 38.69
CA ALA A 102 -23.39 25.77 39.82
C ALA A 102 -23.38 24.47 40.64
N ALA A 103 -24.56 23.95 41.01
CA ALA A 103 -24.67 22.70 41.75
C ALA A 103 -24.07 21.51 40.98
N ILE A 104 -24.31 21.43 39.67
CA ILE A 104 -23.72 20.39 38.80
C ILE A 104 -22.20 20.55 38.74
N THR A 105 -21.70 21.78 38.62
CA THR A 105 -20.25 22.07 38.63
C THR A 105 -19.62 21.63 39.95
N ASP A 106 -20.22 21.96 41.09
CA ASP A 106 -19.73 21.57 42.41
C ASP A 106 -19.68 20.05 42.58
N ILE A 107 -20.73 19.35 42.12
CA ILE A 107 -20.78 17.88 42.15
C ILE A 107 -19.70 17.29 41.23
N LEU A 108 -19.57 17.76 40.00
CA LEU A 108 -18.57 17.26 39.06
C LEU A 108 -17.15 17.52 39.58
N ALA A 109 -16.89 18.69 40.17
CA ALA A 109 -15.58 19.04 40.73
C ALA A 109 -15.15 18.12 41.90
N LEU A 110 -16.09 17.48 42.61
CA LEU A 110 -15.77 16.47 43.63
C LEU A 110 -15.21 15.18 43.03
N PHE A 111 -15.58 14.85 41.79
CA PHE A 111 -15.19 13.59 41.14
C PHE A 111 -14.16 13.79 40.03
N LEU A 112 -14.05 14.99 39.47
CA LEU A 112 -13.25 15.30 38.30
C LEU A 112 -12.43 16.57 38.55
N ASN A 113 -11.10 16.41 38.54
CA ASN A 113 -10.19 17.54 38.40
C ASN A 113 -10.00 17.82 36.90
N ALA A 114 -10.66 18.87 36.40
CA ALA A 114 -10.64 19.22 34.98
C ALA A 114 -9.23 19.51 34.46
N SER A 115 -8.39 20.19 35.27
CA SER A 115 -7.01 20.49 34.90
C SER A 115 -6.17 19.22 34.74
N ASP A 116 -6.32 18.26 35.67
CA ASP A 116 -5.62 16.98 35.59
C ASP A 116 -6.08 16.17 34.35
N VAL A 117 -7.38 16.11 34.10
CA VAL A 117 -7.95 15.39 32.94
C VAL A 117 -7.44 15.99 31.63
N LEU A 118 -7.47 17.32 31.48
CA LEU A 118 -6.98 17.99 30.27
C LEU A 118 -5.47 17.81 30.09
N SER A 119 -4.69 17.84 31.17
CA SER A 119 -3.25 17.58 31.10
C SER A 119 -2.92 16.13 30.73
N ALA A 120 -3.72 15.17 31.19
CA ALA A 120 -3.60 13.76 30.84
C ALA A 120 -3.97 13.52 29.37
N ALA A 121 -5.08 14.13 28.92
CA ALA A 121 -5.51 14.10 27.53
C ALA A 121 -4.45 14.65 26.57
N ALA A 122 -3.85 15.81 26.90
CA ALA A 122 -2.79 16.41 26.08
C ALA A 122 -1.55 15.52 26.00
N ARG A 123 -1.13 14.92 27.12
CA ARG A 123 0.00 13.97 27.15
C ARG A 123 -0.29 12.72 26.33
N ALA A 124 -1.45 12.10 26.52
CA ALA A 124 -1.84 10.90 25.79
C ALA A 124 -1.93 11.17 24.27
N GLY A 125 -2.49 12.31 23.88
CA GLY A 125 -2.53 12.73 22.47
C GLY A 125 -1.14 12.94 21.86
N GLU A 126 -0.20 13.54 22.60
CA GLU A 126 1.19 13.68 22.17
C GLU A 126 1.93 12.34 22.06
N GLU A 127 1.77 11.45 23.05
CA GLU A 127 2.35 10.11 23.04
C GLU A 127 1.83 9.27 21.86
N ARG A 128 0.51 9.25 21.66
CA ARG A 128 -0.13 8.56 20.53
C ARG A 128 0.34 9.13 19.19
N ARG A 129 0.38 10.46 19.06
CA ARG A 129 0.85 11.13 17.83
C ARG A 129 2.28 10.75 17.52
N TYR A 130 3.17 10.80 18.51
CA TYR A 130 4.57 10.42 18.35
C TYR A 130 4.71 8.94 17.96
N TYR A 131 4.00 8.05 18.65
CA TYR A 131 4.02 6.61 18.37
C TYR A 131 3.54 6.30 16.94
N ASN A 132 2.38 6.84 16.55
CA ASN A 132 1.80 6.62 15.22
C ASN A 132 2.66 7.26 14.12
N LEU A 133 3.33 8.38 14.39
CA LEU A 133 4.30 8.98 13.46
C LEU A 133 5.50 8.03 13.24
N MET A 134 6.05 7.44 14.30
CA MET A 134 7.14 6.47 14.17
C MET A 134 6.71 5.23 13.39
N LEU A 135 5.49 4.75 13.63
CA LEU A 135 4.90 3.65 12.88
C LEU A 135 4.75 3.99 11.38
N GLN A 136 4.34 5.22 11.07
CA GLN A 136 4.21 5.72 9.71
C GLN A 136 5.58 5.82 9.02
N VAL A 137 6.59 6.37 9.70
CA VAL A 137 7.97 6.41 9.20
C VAL A 137 8.48 4.99 8.93
N GLN A 138 8.24 4.06 9.84
CA GLN A 138 8.63 2.65 9.67
C GLN A 138 7.96 2.02 8.45
N ALA A 139 6.66 2.26 8.22
CA ALA A 139 5.97 1.79 7.02
C ALA A 139 6.59 2.35 5.73
N TRP A 140 6.93 3.65 5.71
CA TRP A 140 7.62 4.26 4.57
C TRP A 140 9.03 3.72 4.34
N VAL A 141 9.77 3.36 5.40
CA VAL A 141 11.06 2.69 5.27
C VAL A 141 10.90 1.33 4.57
N TYR A 142 9.86 0.55 4.88
CA TYR A 142 9.58 -0.70 4.16
C TYR A 142 9.26 -0.48 2.68
N VAL A 143 8.46 0.54 2.36
CA VAL A 143 8.18 0.94 0.97
C VAL A 143 9.48 1.35 0.25
N LEU A 144 10.35 2.13 0.90
CA LEU A 144 11.61 2.59 0.32
C LEU A 144 12.57 1.42 0.04
N ILE A 145 12.70 0.46 0.97
CA ILE A 145 13.53 -0.74 0.76
C ILE A 145 13.03 -1.52 -0.45
N LEU A 146 11.71 -1.68 -0.59
CA LEU A 146 11.09 -2.36 -1.71
C LEU A 146 11.29 -1.60 -3.04
N LEU A 147 11.19 -0.27 -3.01
CA LEU A 147 11.48 0.59 -4.16
C LEU A 147 12.93 0.45 -4.64
N LEU A 148 13.89 0.43 -3.71
CA LEU A 148 15.31 0.23 -4.02
C LEU A 148 15.56 -1.16 -4.62
N ALA A 149 14.96 -2.21 -4.06
CA ALA A 149 15.04 -3.56 -4.62
C ALA A 149 14.45 -3.64 -6.03
N PHE A 150 13.32 -2.96 -6.28
CA PHE A 150 12.73 -2.84 -7.60
C PHE A 150 13.63 -2.08 -8.57
N ALA A 151 14.18 -0.93 -8.18
CA ALA A 151 15.05 -0.11 -9.04
C ALA A 151 16.31 -0.87 -9.49
N ILE A 152 16.98 -1.58 -8.56
CA ILE A 152 18.17 -2.40 -8.85
C ILE A 152 17.82 -3.50 -9.86
N THR A 153 16.69 -4.19 -9.66
CA THR A 153 16.29 -5.28 -10.54
C THR A 153 15.85 -4.78 -11.92
N ALA A 154 15.11 -3.67 -11.98
CA ALA A 154 14.71 -3.02 -13.23
C ALA A 154 15.91 -2.55 -14.05
N LEU A 155 16.89 -1.89 -13.42
CA LEU A 155 18.12 -1.43 -14.07
C LEU A 155 18.91 -2.60 -14.68
N ALA A 156 19.06 -3.69 -13.93
CA ALA A 156 19.75 -4.90 -14.41
C ALA A 156 19.07 -5.54 -15.64
N TYR A 157 17.78 -5.28 -15.83
CA TYR A 157 16.98 -5.86 -16.91
C TYR A 157 16.89 -4.97 -18.15
N LEU A 158 16.87 -3.64 -17.98
CA LEU A 158 16.95 -2.69 -19.10
C LEU A 158 18.21 -2.93 -19.96
N ILE A 159 19.27 -3.48 -19.35
CA ILE A 159 20.52 -3.83 -20.03
C ILE A 159 20.40 -5.11 -20.90
N ARG A 160 19.29 -5.88 -20.86
CA ARG A 160 19.26 -7.30 -21.32
C ARG A 160 18.18 -7.74 -22.34
N ASP A 161 17.32 -6.88 -22.87
CA ASP A 161 16.36 -7.14 -23.99
C ASP A 161 15.68 -8.54 -24.07
N VAL A 162 14.53 -8.74 -23.41
CA VAL A 162 13.90 -10.08 -23.28
C VAL A 162 12.39 -10.14 -23.66
N PRO A 163 11.94 -11.08 -24.53
CA PRO A 163 10.54 -11.27 -24.93
C PRO A 163 9.69 -12.13 -23.97
N ILE A 164 8.35 -12.08 -24.10
CA ILE A 164 7.33 -12.61 -23.15
C ILE A 164 6.68 -13.93 -23.63
N LYS A 165 6.29 -14.84 -22.70
CA LYS A 165 5.51 -16.07 -22.97
C LYS A 165 4.36 -16.28 -21.95
N TRP A 166 3.19 -16.73 -22.41
CA TRP A 166 1.93 -16.75 -21.64
C TRP A 166 1.78 -17.82 -20.53
N LYS A 167 2.29 -19.06 -20.67
CA LYS A 167 2.22 -20.07 -19.58
C LYS A 167 2.98 -19.66 -18.30
N SER A 168 3.94 -18.75 -18.46
CA SER A 168 4.63 -18.07 -17.36
C SER A 168 3.65 -17.26 -16.53
N VAL A 169 2.81 -16.49 -17.22
CA VAL A 169 1.92 -15.49 -16.64
C VAL A 169 0.96 -16.12 -15.62
N LEU A 170 0.44 -17.32 -15.89
CA LEU A 170 -0.46 -18.00 -14.96
C LEU A 170 0.21 -18.33 -13.61
N VAL A 171 1.41 -18.90 -13.63
CA VAL A 171 2.18 -19.22 -12.40
C VAL A 171 2.58 -17.94 -11.67
N ASP A 172 2.91 -16.90 -12.44
CA ASP A 172 3.31 -15.60 -11.91
C ASP A 172 2.14 -14.94 -11.15
N ASN A 173 0.89 -15.08 -11.61
CA ASN A 173 -0.29 -14.58 -10.90
C ASN A 173 -0.61 -15.36 -9.61
N VAL A 174 -0.46 -16.69 -9.59
CA VAL A 174 -0.68 -17.48 -8.36
C VAL A 174 0.35 -17.14 -7.30
N CYS A 175 1.63 -17.03 -7.70
CA CYS A 175 2.71 -16.59 -6.82
C CYS A 175 2.45 -15.18 -6.26
N MET A 176 1.93 -14.28 -7.11
CA MET A 176 1.53 -12.93 -6.72
C MET A 176 0.47 -12.94 -5.62
N ILE A 177 -0.60 -13.73 -5.77
CA ILE A 177 -1.68 -13.82 -4.78
C ILE A 177 -1.16 -14.30 -3.41
N VAL A 178 -0.32 -15.34 -3.39
CA VAL A 178 0.23 -15.88 -2.12
C VAL A 178 1.10 -14.85 -1.42
N LEU A 179 1.97 -14.18 -2.16
CA LEU A 179 2.88 -13.18 -1.59
C LEU A 179 2.15 -11.90 -1.17
N LEU A 180 1.07 -11.54 -1.87
CA LEU A 180 0.17 -10.48 -1.47
C LEU A 180 -0.46 -10.82 -0.11
N GLY A 181 -0.98 -12.04 0.07
CA GLY A 181 -1.49 -12.48 1.37
C GLY A 181 -0.44 -12.50 2.48
N LEU A 182 0.82 -12.85 2.17
CA LEU A 182 1.92 -12.76 3.14
C LEU A 182 2.25 -11.30 3.49
N TYR A 183 2.32 -10.42 2.49
CA TYR A 183 2.57 -9.00 2.68
C TYR A 183 1.48 -8.37 3.55
N GLU A 184 0.22 -8.59 3.22
CA GLU A 184 -0.93 -8.14 4.02
C GLU A 184 -0.81 -8.67 5.45
N TYR A 185 -0.57 -9.97 5.65
CA TYR A 185 -0.39 -10.53 7.00
C TYR A 185 0.71 -9.79 7.80
N PHE A 186 1.85 -9.50 7.18
CA PHE A 186 2.92 -8.73 7.83
C PHE A 186 2.51 -7.29 8.09
N PHE A 187 1.85 -6.63 7.14
CA PHE A 187 1.36 -5.26 7.28
C PHE A 187 0.34 -5.15 8.43
N PHE A 188 -0.64 -6.06 8.49
CA PHE A 188 -1.59 -6.14 9.59
C PHE A 188 -0.90 -6.34 10.94
N ARG A 189 0.03 -7.29 11.01
CA ARG A 189 0.69 -7.63 12.27
C ARG A 189 1.65 -6.55 12.79
N THR A 190 2.31 -5.84 11.88
CA THR A 190 3.37 -4.89 12.25
C THR A 190 2.88 -3.46 12.32
N ILE A 191 1.92 -3.08 11.48
CA ILE A 191 1.38 -1.73 11.40
C ILE A 191 0.00 -1.69 12.05
N ILE A 192 -0.99 -2.38 11.47
CA ILE A 192 -2.40 -2.20 11.87
C ILE A 192 -2.65 -2.56 13.33
N TYR A 193 -2.16 -3.71 13.82
CA TYR A 193 -2.37 -4.10 15.22
C TYR A 193 -1.56 -3.30 16.24
N LYS A 194 -0.54 -2.56 15.78
CA LYS A 194 0.25 -1.70 16.67
C LYS A 194 -0.25 -0.27 16.67
N TYR A 195 -1.04 0.12 15.66
CA TYR A 195 -1.65 1.45 15.61
C TYR A 195 -2.47 1.69 16.87
N GLN A 196 -2.25 2.87 17.46
CA GLN A 196 -2.99 3.32 18.64
C GLN A 196 -4.11 4.26 18.19
N SER A 197 -5.35 3.84 18.39
CA SER A 197 -6.54 4.68 18.24
C SER A 197 -6.60 5.72 19.37
N LEU A 198 -7.58 6.63 19.31
CA LEU A 198 -7.85 7.57 20.40
C LEU A 198 -7.87 6.87 21.77
N SER A 199 -7.11 7.40 22.71
CA SER A 199 -7.04 6.91 24.09
C SER A 199 -8.22 7.38 24.93
N ASP A 200 -8.52 6.64 26.01
CA ASP A 200 -9.57 7.02 26.96
C ASP A 200 -9.34 8.42 27.54
N SER A 201 -8.09 8.77 27.86
CA SER A 201 -7.74 10.11 28.36
C SER A 201 -7.99 11.22 27.32
N GLU A 202 -7.73 10.97 26.03
CA GLU A 202 -8.10 11.93 24.96
C GLU A 202 -9.62 12.10 24.87
N LEU A 203 -10.38 11.03 25.07
CA LEU A 203 -11.85 11.08 25.09
C LEU A 203 -12.37 11.87 26.28
N ASP A 204 -11.87 11.59 27.48
CA ASP A 204 -12.23 12.32 28.69
C ASP A 204 -11.93 13.82 28.56
N GLY A 205 -10.76 14.16 28.01
CA GLY A 205 -10.41 15.55 27.72
C GLY A 205 -11.35 16.22 26.71
N ASN A 206 -11.77 15.50 25.68
CA ASN A 206 -12.75 16.02 24.71
C ASN A 206 -14.12 16.24 25.37
N ILE A 207 -14.58 15.33 26.24
CA ILE A 207 -15.82 15.48 27.00
C ILE A 207 -15.74 16.72 27.90
N VAL A 208 -14.68 16.87 28.70
CA VAL A 208 -14.48 18.03 29.58
C VAL A 208 -14.43 19.32 28.76
N THR A 209 -13.72 19.33 27.63
CA THR A 209 -13.65 20.49 26.73
C THR A 209 -15.04 20.88 26.21
N GLN A 210 -15.88 19.92 25.83
CA GLN A 210 -17.25 20.19 25.39
C GLN A 210 -18.12 20.74 26.52
N LEU A 211 -18.00 20.20 27.73
CA LEU A 211 -18.72 20.72 28.90
C LEU A 211 -18.29 22.14 29.27
N GLN A 212 -16.99 22.44 29.20
CA GLN A 212 -16.47 23.80 29.44
C GLN A 212 -16.95 24.78 28.36
N THR A 213 -16.76 24.43 27.09
CA THR A 213 -17.02 25.35 25.97
C THR A 213 -18.49 25.56 25.69
N GLN A 214 -19.32 24.52 25.84
CA GLN A 214 -20.75 24.58 25.48
C GLN A 214 -21.66 24.78 26.69
N CYS A 215 -21.28 24.29 27.87
CA CYS A 215 -22.11 24.37 29.08
C CYS A 215 -21.58 25.37 30.12
N GLY A 216 -20.35 25.87 29.98
CA GLY A 216 -19.72 26.73 30.97
C GLY A 216 -19.46 26.03 32.31
N LEU A 217 -19.41 24.70 32.32
CA LEU A 217 -19.13 23.91 33.51
C LEU A 217 -17.62 23.72 33.69
N LEU A 218 -17.15 23.51 34.91
CA LEU A 218 -15.75 23.18 35.21
C LEU A 218 -14.75 24.24 34.71
N ILE A 219 -15.16 25.50 34.64
CA ILE A 219 -14.27 26.63 34.38
C ILE A 219 -13.68 27.04 35.74
N GLU A 220 -12.39 26.80 35.93
CA GLU A 220 -11.62 27.35 37.06
C GLU A 220 -11.32 28.84 36.87
#